data_AF-A0A5E4GER6-F1
#
_entry.id   AF-A0A5E4GER6-F1
#
_cell.length_a   1.000
_cell.length_b   1.000
_cell.length_c   1.000
_cell.angle_alpha   90.00
_cell.angle_beta   90.00
_cell.angle_gamma   90.00
#
_symmetry.space_group_name_H-M   'P 1'
#
loop_
_entity.id
_entity.type
_entity.pdbx_description
1 polymer ?
#
loop_
_entity_poly.entity_id
_entity_poly.type
_entity_poly.pdbx_seq_one_letter_code
_entity_poly.pdbx_strand_id
1 'polypeptide(L)' 'YLTMPSQKRIRIMALNYLMWNGDLVRKSKDEVLLRCLGKKEYMKVMGETYEGICGAHQ' A
#
# COMPACT_ATOMS: atom_id res chain seq x y z
N TYR A 1 -3.22 -15.57 18.62
CA TYR A 1 -3.68 -14.74 17.49
C TYR A 1 -5.11 -15.12 17.15
N LEU A 2 -6.09 -14.29 17.48
CA LEU A 2 -7.49 -14.57 17.17
C LEU A 2 -7.70 -14.55 15.66
N THR A 3 -8.07 -15.70 15.08
CA THR A 3 -8.37 -15.86 13.66
C THR A 3 -9.76 -15.32 13.37
N MET A 4 -9.82 -14.02 13.06
CA MET A 4 -11.03 -13.45 12.49
C MET A 4 -11.36 -14.13 11.15
N PRO A 5 -12.65 -14.38 10.84
CA PRO A 5 -13.06 -14.84 9.51
C PRO A 5 -12.47 -13.92 8.43
N SER A 6 -11.93 -14.50 7.36
CA SER A 6 -11.19 -13.78 6.30
C SER A 6 -11.94 -12.55 5.80
N GLN A 7 -13.26 -12.65 5.61
CA GLN A 7 -14.11 -11.54 5.17
C GLN A 7 -14.17 -10.38 6.17
N LYS A 8 -14.28 -10.66 7.48
CA LYS A 8 -14.28 -9.60 8.51
C LYS A 8 -12.92 -8.91 8.55
N ARG A 9 -11.83 -9.66 8.43
CA ARG A 9 -10.47 -9.11 8.36
C ARG A 9 -10.29 -8.20 7.13
N ILE A 10 -10.75 -8.64 5.96
CA ILE A 10 -10.69 -7.84 4.73
C ILE A 10 -11.47 -6.54 4.91
N ARG A 11 -12.70 -6.59 5.45
CA ARG A 11 -13.51 -5.37 5.69
C ARG A 11 -12.80 -4.39 6.61
N ILE A 12 -12.20 -4.85 7.71
CA ILE A 12 -11.45 -4.00 8.64
C ILE A 12 -10.22 -3.40 7.94
N MET A 13 -9.48 -4.20 7.15
CA MET A 13 -8.32 -3.71 6.41
C MET A 13 -8.70 -2.65 5.37
N ALA A 14 -9.82 -2.83 4.68
CA ALA A 14 -10.33 -1.93 3.65
C ALA A 14 -10.64 -0.52 4.17
N LEU A 15 -10.96 -0.38 5.47
CA LEU A 15 -11.18 0.94 6.10
C LEU A 15 -9.95 1.85 6.06
N ASN A 16 -8.75 1.29 5.86
CA ASN A 16 -7.53 2.08 5.71
C ASN A 16 -7.31 2.59 4.29
N TYR A 17 -8.22 2.34 3.36
CA TYR A 17 -8.09 2.73 1.95
C TYR A 17 -9.20 3.71 1.56
N LEU A 18 -8.85 4.66 0.69
CA LEU A 18 -9.79 5.65 0.13
C LEU A 18 -9.34 6.12 -1.25
N MET A 19 -10.24 6.74 -2.01
CA MET A 19 -9.91 7.42 -3.26
C MET A 19 -9.52 8.88 -2.98
N TRP A 20 -8.35 9.30 -3.44
CA TRP A 20 -7.83 10.66 -3.29
C TRP A 20 -7.28 11.14 -4.62
N ASN A 21 -7.82 12.25 -5.15
CA ASN A 21 -7.39 12.83 -6.43
C ASN A 21 -7.34 11.85 -7.61
N GLY A 22 -8.25 10.86 -7.62
CA GLY A 22 -8.28 9.82 -8.67
C GLY A 22 -7.42 8.59 -8.38
N ASP A 23 -6.58 8.62 -7.35
CA ASP A 23 -5.75 7.50 -6.94
C ASP A 23 -6.36 6.73 -5.75
N LEU A 24 -6.14 5.41 -5.72
CA LEU A 24 -6.37 4.62 -4.52
C LEU A 24 -5.19 4.85 -3.56
N VAL A 25 -5.47 5.25 -2.33
CA VAL A 25 -4.45 5.47 -1.29
C VAL A 25 -4.73 4.62 -0.06
N ARG A 26 -3.67 4.29 0.68
CA ARG A 26 -3.71 3.65 2.00
C ARG A 26 -3.24 4.62 3.08
N LYS A 27 -4.03 4.83 4.12
CA LYS A 27 -3.62 5.56 5.32
C LYS A 27 -2.67 4.71 6.15
N SER A 28 -1.47 5.21 6.41
CA SER A 28 -0.50 4.58 7.30
C SER A 28 -0.86 4.83 8.78
N LYS A 29 -0.11 4.21 9.70
CA LYS A 29 -0.28 4.47 11.14
C LYS A 29 0.07 5.91 11.52
N ASP A 30 1.00 6.50 10.79
CA ASP A 30 1.48 7.89 10.98
C ASP A 30 0.64 8.89 10.17
N GLU A 31 -0.56 8.48 9.77
CA GLU A 31 -1.53 9.27 9.01
C GLU A 31 -1.08 9.72 7.61
N VAL A 32 0.05 9.20 7.13
CA VAL A 32 0.54 9.45 5.76
C VAL A 32 -0.30 8.68 4.74
N LEU A 33 -0.71 9.36 3.67
CA LEU A 33 -1.40 8.73 2.55
C LEU A 33 -0.39 8.16 1.57
N LEU A 34 -0.39 6.83 1.43
CA LEU A 34 0.49 6.10 0.52
C LEU A 34 -0.31 5.70 -0.72
N ARG A 35 0.13 6.14 -1.91
CA ARG A 35 -0.49 5.75 -3.17
C ARG A 35 -0.33 4.25 -3.41
N CYS A 36 -1.44 3.58 -3.75
CA CYS A 36 -1.40 2.19 -4.17
C CYS A 36 -0.84 2.09 -5.58
N LEU A 37 0.10 1.17 -5.76
CA LEU A 37 0.75 0.94 -7.05
C LEU A 37 -0.05 -0.06 -7.87
N GLY A 38 -0.20 0.24 -9.17
CA GLY A 38 -0.66 -0.75 -10.14
C GLY A 38 0.39 -1.85 -10.36
N LYS A 39 -0.01 -2.95 -11.00
CA LYS A 39 0.87 -4.11 -11.24
C LYS A 39 2.22 -3.75 -11.88
N LYS A 40 2.22 -2.88 -12.91
CA LYS A 40 3.45 -2.48 -13.61
C LYS A 40 4.36 -1.63 -12.72
N GLU A 41 3.78 -0.67 -12.01
CA GLU A 41 4.51 0.21 -11.10
C GLU A 41 5.12 -0.57 -9.93
N TYR A 42 4.35 -1.50 -9.36
CA TYR A 42 4.82 -2.40 -8.31
C TYR A 42 6.08 -3.17 -8.75
N MET A 43 6.07 -3.79 -9.93
CA MET A 43 7.22 -4.55 -10.42
C MET A 43 8.45 -3.66 -10.60
N LYS A 44 8.26 -2.44 -11.11
CA LYS A 44 9.34 -1.45 -11.27
C LYS A 44 9.93 -1.07 -9.92
N VAL A 45 9.09 -0.63 -8.97
CA VAL A 45 9.55 -0.20 -7.64
C VAL A 45 10.26 -1.32 -6.88
N MET A 46 9.76 -2.56 -6.98
CA MET A 46 10.44 -3.71 -6.37
C MET A 46 11.81 -3.99 -7.01
N GLY A 47 11.93 -3.86 -8.34
CA GLY A 47 13.20 -3.98 -9.05
C GLY A 47 14.21 -2.91 -8.62
N GLU A 48 13.80 -1.64 -8.64
CA GLU A 48 14.64 -0.51 -8.20
C GLU A 48 15.06 -0.65 -6.73
N THR A 49 14.17 -1.15 -5.87
CA THR A 49 14.48 -1.40 -4.45
C THR A 49 15.49 -2.53 -4.31
N TYR A 50 15.34 -3.63 -5.07
CA TYR A 50 16.27 -4.75 -5.07
C TYR A 50 17.67 -4.34 -5.55
N GLU A 51 17.74 -3.47 -6.56
CA GLU A 51 18.98 -2.92 -7.12
C GLU A 51 19.58 -1.78 -6.28
N GLY A 52 18.89 -1.31 -5.24
CA GLY A 52 19.35 -0.24 -4.36
C GLY A 52 19.30 1.16 -4.97
N ILE A 53 18.53 1.34 -6.06
CA ILE A 53 18.39 2.61 -6.79
C ILE A 53 17.04 3.29 -6.53
N CYS A 54 16.25 2.80 -5.58
CA CYS A 54 15.00 3.46 -5.20
C CYS A 54 15.31 4.84 -4.57
N GLY A 55 15.05 5.91 -5.32
CA GLY A 55 15.39 7.29 -4.94
C GLY A 55 14.74 7.83 -3.66
N ALA A 56 13.90 7.05 -2.96
CA ALA A 56 13.35 7.41 -1.65
C ALA A 56 14.32 7.15 -0.48
N HIS A 57 15.43 6.45 -0.71
CA HIS A 57 16.41 6.06 0.32
C HIS A 57 17.82 6.65 0.08
N GLN A 58 17.95 7.72 -0.72
CA GLN A 58 19.21 8.47 -0.88
C GLN A 58 19.40 9.52 0.22
#